data_AF-A0A431HLJ3-F1
#
_entry.id   AF-A0A431HLJ3-F1
#
_cell.length_a   1.000
_cell.length_b   1.000
_cell.length_c   1.000
_cell.angle_alpha   90.00
_cell.angle_beta   90.00
_cell.angle_gamma   90.00
#
_symmetry.space_group_name_H-M   'P 1'
#
loop_
_entity.id
_entity.type
_entity.pdbx_description
1 polymer ?
#
loop_
_entity_poly.entity_id
_entity_poly.type
_entity_poly.pdbx_seq_one_letter_code
_entity_poly.pdbx_strand_id
1 'polypeptide(L)'
;MATKLIMNSEKRTWFKNNKIHRDKLKPAVEYFDGELEYFSFGSKFFVDKTQYSTSTFFIQRGFVQGGQAVLKMTALLHSFGDLPSVFYKNGTKEWHFDGKLHRIDGPAVVYSNLDEEWWYLGKRHRIDGPAVTIGNKQCWFEEGEFQKCIV
;
A
#
# COMPACT_ATOMS: atom_id res chain seq x y z
N MET A 1 -14.70 -13.37 10.30
CA MET A 1 -15.31 -13.36 8.95
C MET A 1 -14.85 -14.61 8.20
N ALA A 2 -15.76 -15.39 7.63
CA ALA A 2 -15.43 -16.63 6.93
C ALA A 2 -14.89 -16.33 5.51
N THR A 3 -13.81 -17.00 5.12
CA THR A 3 -13.31 -17.01 3.75
C THR A 3 -14.04 -18.11 2.97
N LYS A 4 -14.61 -17.79 1.80
CA LYS A 4 -15.23 -18.77 0.90
C LYS A 4 -14.28 -19.08 -0.25
N LEU A 5 -14.09 -20.36 -0.55
CA LEU A 5 -13.37 -20.84 -1.73
C LEU A 5 -14.38 -21.33 -2.77
N ILE A 6 -14.23 -20.91 -4.01
CA ILE A 6 -14.95 -21.45 -5.16
C ILE A 6 -13.91 -21.97 -6.15
N MET A 7 -14.12 -23.17 -6.67
CA MET A 7 -13.25 -23.79 -7.66
C MET A 7 -14.10 -24.23 -8.86
N ASN A 8 -13.61 -23.96 -10.07
CA ASN A 8 -14.16 -24.49 -11.31
C ASN A 8 -13.08 -25.28 -12.07
N SER A 9 -13.34 -25.63 -13.33
CA SER A 9 -12.41 -26.38 -14.18
C SER A 9 -11.13 -25.63 -14.58
N GLU A 10 -11.05 -24.32 -14.34
CA GLU A 10 -9.95 -23.47 -14.79
C GLU A 10 -9.16 -22.85 -13.65
N LYS A 11 -9.81 -22.59 -12.50
CA LYS A 11 -9.22 -21.80 -11.42
C LYS A 11 -9.86 -22.01 -10.05
N ARG A 12 -9.14 -21.55 -9.04
CA ARG A 12 -9.56 -21.40 -7.65
C ARG A 12 -9.67 -19.93 -7.31
N THR A 13 -10.78 -19.51 -6.70
CA THR A 13 -11.05 -18.12 -6.31
C THR A 13 -11.44 -18.03 -4.84
N TRP A 14 -10.76 -17.15 -4.10
CA TRP A 14 -11.02 -16.87 -2.69
C TRP A 14 -11.84 -15.59 -2.53
N PHE A 15 -12.81 -15.64 -1.62
CA PHE A 15 -13.70 -14.54 -1.29
C PHE A 15 -13.68 -14.24 0.20
N LYS A 16 -13.77 -12.96 0.54
CA LYS A 16 -14.02 -12.45 1.89
C LYS A 16 -15.08 -11.36 1.80
N ASN A 17 -16.13 -11.46 2.60
CA ASN A 17 -17.25 -10.52 2.59
C ASN A 17 -17.86 -10.33 1.18
N ASN A 18 -18.07 -11.43 0.45
CA ASN A 18 -18.58 -11.46 -0.93
C ASN A 18 -17.72 -10.73 -1.98
N LYS A 19 -16.51 -10.30 -1.64
CA LYS A 19 -15.54 -9.72 -2.58
C LYS A 19 -14.38 -10.68 -2.79
N ILE A 20 -13.80 -10.68 -3.99
CA ILE A 20 -12.58 -11.47 -4.26
C ILE A 20 -11.46 -10.90 -3.39
N HIS A 21 -10.91 -11.75 -2.52
CA HIS A 21 -9.88 -11.37 -1.55
C HIS A 21 -9.31 -12.62 -0.89
N ARG A 22 -8.00 -12.58 -0.62
CA ARG A 22 -7.32 -13.57 0.21
C ARG A 22 -6.34 -12.88 1.15
N ASP A 23 -6.43 -13.21 2.43
CA ASP A 23 -5.59 -12.62 3.46
C ASP A 23 -4.10 -12.93 3.25
N LYS A 24 -3.24 -12.08 3.83
CA LYS A 24 -1.77 -12.21 3.82
C LYS A 24 -1.15 -12.16 2.41
N LEU A 25 -1.68 -11.31 1.53
CA LEU A 25 -1.15 -11.06 0.17
C LEU A 25 -1.02 -12.32 -0.68
N LYS A 26 -1.84 -13.33 -0.40
CA LYS A 26 -1.90 -14.52 -1.22
C LYS A 26 -2.69 -14.22 -2.50
N PRO A 27 -2.40 -14.92 -3.62
CA PRO A 27 -3.23 -14.80 -4.81
C PRO A 27 -4.67 -15.16 -4.47
N ALA A 28 -5.59 -14.27 -4.83
CA ALA A 28 -7.02 -14.47 -4.62
C ALA A 28 -7.68 -15.22 -5.79
N VAL A 29 -6.97 -15.35 -6.91
CA VAL A 29 -7.27 -16.27 -8.00
C VAL A 29 -6.00 -17.04 -8.35
N GLU A 30 -6.11 -18.36 -8.42
CA GLU A 30 -5.05 -19.26 -8.89
C GLU A 30 -5.60 -20.07 -10.07
N TYR A 31 -5.08 -19.81 -11.27
CA TYR A 31 -5.42 -20.55 -12.47
C TYR A 31 -4.59 -21.84 -12.55
N PHE A 32 -5.12 -22.87 -13.23
CA PHE A 32 -4.44 -24.15 -13.35
C PHE A 32 -3.28 -24.15 -14.37
N ASP A 33 -3.23 -23.14 -15.24
CA ASP A 33 -2.07 -22.85 -16.10
C ASP A 33 -0.89 -22.21 -15.33
N GLY A 34 -1.09 -21.85 -14.07
CA GLY A 34 -0.10 -21.23 -13.20
C GLY A 34 -0.23 -19.72 -13.05
N GLU A 35 -1.12 -19.07 -13.79
CA GLU A 35 -1.37 -17.63 -13.67
C GLU A 35 -1.99 -17.28 -12.30
N LEU A 36 -1.59 -16.13 -11.76
CA LEU A 36 -1.98 -15.67 -10.42
C LEU A 36 -2.56 -14.26 -10.48
N GLU A 37 -3.71 -14.05 -9.82
CA GLU A 37 -4.27 -12.71 -9.65
C GLU A 37 -4.44 -12.38 -8.17
N TYR A 38 -4.04 -11.16 -7.81
CA TYR A 38 -4.06 -10.66 -6.46
C TYR A 38 -5.20 -9.65 -6.31
N PHE A 39 -6.01 -9.82 -5.27
CA PHE A 39 -7.13 -8.94 -4.98
C PHE A 39 -7.21 -8.61 -3.49
N SER A 40 -7.51 -7.35 -3.19
CA SER A 40 -7.83 -6.90 -1.85
C SER A 40 -9.19 -6.20 -1.84
N PHE A 41 -10.15 -6.69 -1.06
CA PHE A 41 -11.51 -6.15 -0.98
C PHE A 41 -12.17 -5.89 -2.35
N GLY A 42 -11.92 -6.76 -3.33
CA GLY A 42 -12.45 -6.66 -4.70
C GLY A 42 -11.61 -5.84 -5.67
N SER A 43 -10.58 -5.12 -5.21
CA SER A 43 -9.66 -4.38 -6.06
C SER A 43 -8.47 -5.25 -6.47
N LYS A 44 -8.26 -5.41 -7.78
CA LYS A 44 -7.08 -6.10 -8.32
C LYS A 44 -5.83 -5.26 -8.05
N PHE A 45 -4.75 -5.92 -7.67
CA PHE A 45 -3.45 -5.30 -7.54
C PHE A 45 -2.37 -6.22 -8.10
N PHE A 46 -1.19 -5.66 -8.26
CA PHE A 46 -0.04 -6.35 -8.81
C PHE A 46 1.09 -6.31 -7.79
N VAL A 47 1.90 -7.36 -7.83
CA VAL A 47 3.06 -7.53 -6.96
C VAL A 47 4.29 -7.60 -7.84
N ASP A 48 5.27 -6.76 -7.56
CA ASP A 48 6.58 -6.81 -8.20
C ASP A 48 7.69 -6.86 -7.15
N LYS A 49 8.87 -7.35 -7.54
CA LYS A 49 10.08 -7.39 -6.71
C LYS A 49 11.18 -6.68 -7.47
N THR A 50 11.79 -5.69 -6.83
CA THR A 50 12.92 -4.97 -7.42
C THR A 50 14.24 -5.45 -6.81
N GLN A 51 15.37 -5.02 -7.37
CA GLN A 51 16.66 -5.29 -6.74
C GLN A 51 16.79 -4.69 -5.33
N TYR A 52 15.97 -3.67 -5.01
CA TYR A 52 15.98 -2.93 -3.74
C TYR A 52 14.85 -3.36 -2.77
N SER A 53 13.74 -3.90 -3.29
CA SER A 53 12.54 -4.25 -2.52
C SER A 53 12.17 -5.73 -2.61
N THR A 54 11.76 -6.31 -1.48
CA THR A 54 11.25 -7.69 -1.39
C THR A 54 9.80 -7.79 -1.88
N SER A 55 9.07 -6.67 -1.87
CA SER A 55 7.73 -6.56 -2.45
C SER A 55 7.37 -5.11 -2.74
N THR A 56 6.72 -4.89 -3.87
CA THR A 56 6.12 -3.63 -4.31
C THR A 56 4.68 -3.89 -4.76
N PHE A 57 3.70 -3.17 -4.18
CA PHE A 57 2.28 -3.31 -4.52
C PHE A 57 1.78 -2.11 -5.28
N PHE A 58 1.15 -2.36 -6.43
CA PHE A 58 0.59 -1.30 -7.25
C PHE A 58 -0.81 -1.64 -7.76
N ILE A 59 -1.59 -0.58 -7.96
CA ILE A 59 -2.86 -0.62 -8.67
C ILE A 59 -2.72 0.12 -9.99
N GLN A 60 -3.54 -0.25 -10.97
CA GLN A 60 -3.66 0.50 -12.21
C GLN A 60 -4.88 1.41 -12.13
N ARG A 61 -4.69 2.72 -12.31
CA ARG A 61 -5.79 3.69 -12.43
C ARG A 61 -5.78 4.36 -13.79
N GLY A 62 -6.96 4.47 -14.40
CA GLY A 62 -7.20 5.26 -15.60
C GLY A 62 -7.78 6.63 -15.20
N PHE A 63 -7.22 7.71 -15.74
CA PHE A 63 -7.76 9.07 -15.58
C PHE A 63 -8.45 9.54 -16.86
N VAL A 64 -9.77 9.70 -16.83
CA VAL A 64 -10.54 10.26 -17.96
C VAL A 64 -10.36 11.77 -17.96
N GLN A 65 -9.68 12.31 -18.97
CA GLN A 65 -9.75 13.73 -19.30
C GLN A 65 -10.76 13.91 -20.43
N GLY A 66 -11.77 14.77 -20.23
CA GLY A 66 -12.65 15.23 -21.32
C GLY A 66 -13.60 14.19 -21.92
N GLY A 67 -13.94 13.11 -21.21
CA GLY A 67 -14.94 12.13 -21.67
C GLY A 67 -14.44 11.11 -22.69
N GLN A 68 -13.13 11.10 -23.01
CA GLN A 68 -12.50 10.04 -23.81
C GLN A 68 -11.93 8.92 -22.93
N ALA A 69 -12.09 7.67 -23.37
CA ALA A 69 -11.48 6.52 -22.73
C ALA A 69 -9.96 6.71 -22.60
N VAL A 70 -9.42 6.39 -21.42
CA VAL A 70 -8.03 6.63 -21.06
C VAL A 70 -7.12 5.65 -21.80
N LEU A 71 -6.19 6.15 -22.61
CA LEU A 71 -5.17 5.32 -23.27
C LEU A 71 -3.98 4.95 -22.35
N LYS A 72 -3.85 5.62 -21.19
CA LYS A 72 -2.72 5.43 -20.26
C LYS A 72 -3.18 5.06 -18.86
N MET A 73 -3.02 3.78 -18.51
CA MET A 73 -3.11 3.32 -17.13
C MET A 73 -1.84 3.70 -16.38
N THR A 74 -1.96 4.34 -15.22
CA THR A 74 -0.82 4.63 -14.35
C THR A 74 -0.74 3.58 -13.24
N ALA A 75 0.41 2.95 -13.10
CA ALA A 75 0.72 2.09 -11.97
C ALA A 75 1.06 2.97 -10.76
N LEU A 76 0.32 2.83 -9.66
CA LEU A 76 0.47 3.63 -8.46
C LEU A 76 0.70 2.72 -7.26
N LEU A 77 1.69 3.05 -6.43
CA LEU A 77 1.94 2.36 -5.16
C LEU A 77 0.70 2.43 -4.26
N HIS A 78 0.32 1.30 -3.67
CA HIS A 78 -0.86 1.24 -2.83
C HIS A 78 -0.72 0.18 -1.73
N SER A 79 -0.95 0.59 -0.49
CA SER A 79 -0.96 -0.28 0.69
C SER A 79 -2.33 -0.93 0.87
N PHE A 80 -2.34 -2.19 1.29
CA PHE A 80 -3.57 -2.95 1.50
C PHE A 80 -3.72 -3.35 2.96
N GLY A 81 -4.61 -2.66 3.67
CA GLY A 81 -4.67 -2.78 5.13
C GLY A 81 -3.37 -2.28 5.74
N ASP A 82 -2.83 -3.02 6.71
CA ASP A 82 -1.60 -2.63 7.40
C ASP A 82 -0.30 -3.11 6.71
N LEU A 83 -0.44 -3.64 5.49
CA LEU A 83 0.70 -4.13 4.73
C LEU A 83 1.37 -2.98 3.97
N PRO A 84 2.69 -2.82 4.09
CA PRO A 84 3.41 -1.75 3.40
C PRO A 84 3.34 -1.96 1.89
N SER A 85 3.14 -0.90 1.13
CA SER A 85 3.22 -0.93 -0.34
C SER A 85 4.63 -1.27 -0.83
N VAL A 86 5.66 -0.95 -0.04
CA VAL A 86 7.06 -1.29 -0.34
C VAL A 86 7.74 -1.82 0.92
N PHE A 87 8.39 -2.98 0.79
CA PHE A 87 9.27 -3.52 1.83
C PHE A 87 10.68 -3.63 1.26
N TYR A 88 11.62 -2.84 1.77
CA TYR A 88 13.00 -2.82 1.31
C TYR A 88 13.83 -3.92 1.97
N LYS A 89 14.88 -4.38 1.29
CA LYS A 89 15.78 -5.41 1.81
C LYS A 89 16.50 -5.01 3.10
N ASN A 90 16.75 -3.71 3.31
CA ASN A 90 17.35 -3.19 4.54
C ASN A 90 16.37 -3.17 5.73
N GLY A 91 15.09 -3.49 5.52
CA GLY A 91 14.05 -3.47 6.56
C GLY A 91 13.20 -2.20 6.59
N THR A 92 13.53 -1.18 5.78
CA THR A 92 12.67 0.01 5.61
C THR A 92 11.32 -0.40 5.00
N LYS A 93 10.25 0.26 5.44
CA LYS A 93 8.88 0.03 5.00
C LYS A 93 8.22 1.34 4.64
N GLU A 94 7.46 1.34 3.55
CA GLU A 94 6.67 2.49 3.12
C GLU A 94 5.22 2.10 2.87
N TRP A 95 4.31 2.98 3.27
CA TRP A 95 2.88 2.85 3.04
C TRP A 95 2.40 3.98 2.15
N HIS A 96 1.68 3.62 1.09
CA HIS A 96 1.15 4.55 0.10
C HIS A 96 -0.36 4.39 -0.07
N PHE A 97 -1.03 5.47 -0.40
CA PHE A 97 -2.38 5.49 -0.92
C PHE A 97 -2.38 6.25 -2.24
N ASP A 98 -2.72 5.56 -3.32
CA ASP A 98 -2.75 6.09 -4.69
C ASP A 98 -1.45 6.81 -5.09
N GLY A 99 -0.32 6.19 -4.79
CA GLY A 99 1.02 6.67 -5.14
C GLY A 99 1.55 7.76 -4.20
N LYS A 100 0.82 8.13 -3.15
CA LYS A 100 1.27 9.12 -2.16
C LYS A 100 1.54 8.47 -0.82
N LEU A 101 2.61 8.85 -0.11
CA LEU A 101 2.85 8.42 1.26
C LEU A 101 1.62 8.74 2.13
N HIS A 102 1.08 7.70 2.77
CA HIS A 102 -0.16 7.81 3.54
C HIS A 102 -0.34 6.60 4.45
N ARG A 103 -0.61 6.86 5.74
CA ARG A 103 -1.11 5.86 6.69
C ARG A 103 -1.79 6.58 7.85
N ILE A 104 -3.00 6.15 8.23
CA ILE A 104 -3.81 6.80 9.28
C ILE A 104 -3.39 6.31 10.66
N ASP A 105 -3.25 5.00 10.82
CA ASP A 105 -3.05 4.36 12.13
C ASP A 105 -1.56 4.17 12.50
N GLY A 106 -0.65 4.83 11.79
CA GLY A 106 0.79 4.64 11.99
C GLY A 106 1.65 5.49 11.04
N PRO A 107 2.99 5.44 11.20
CA PRO A 107 3.91 6.10 10.28
C PRO A 107 3.82 5.54 8.88
N ALA A 108 3.85 6.42 7.88
CA ALA A 108 3.86 6.06 6.47
C ALA A 108 5.25 5.64 5.97
N VAL A 109 6.31 5.99 6.71
CA VAL A 109 7.67 5.50 6.49
C VAL A 109 8.23 5.04 7.82
N VAL A 110 8.74 3.81 7.86
CA VAL A 110 9.49 3.26 9.01
C VAL A 110 10.83 2.82 8.49
N TYR A 111 11.89 3.48 8.94
CA TYR A 111 13.26 3.18 8.52
C TYR A 111 13.82 1.98 9.29
N SER A 112 14.84 1.34 8.70
CA SER A 112 15.55 0.21 9.32
C SER A 112 16.19 0.53 10.68
N ASN A 113 16.50 1.81 10.94
CA ASN A 113 17.04 2.30 12.22
C ASN A 113 15.95 2.73 13.21
N LEU A 114 14.68 2.43 12.93
CA LEU A 114 13.49 2.79 13.71
C LEU A 114 13.10 4.27 13.67
N ASP A 115 13.73 5.09 12.83
CA ASP A 115 13.20 6.41 12.54
C ASP A 115 11.84 6.29 11.83
N GLU A 116 10.97 7.28 12.05
CA GLU A 116 9.59 7.23 11.58
C GLU A 116 9.16 8.56 10.96
N GLU A 117 8.39 8.47 9.88
CA GLU A 117 7.70 9.62 9.30
C GLU A 117 6.21 9.34 9.10
N TRP A 118 5.39 10.29 9.52
CA TRP A 118 3.95 10.30 9.40
C TRP A 118 3.54 11.19 8.25
N TRP A 119 2.76 10.61 7.33
CA TRP A 119 2.29 11.28 6.15
C TRP A 119 0.80 11.02 5.95
N TYR A 120 0.08 12.05 5.55
CA TYR A 120 -1.32 11.99 5.16
C TYR A 120 -1.48 12.55 3.75
N LEU A 121 -1.80 11.67 2.80
CA LEU A 121 -2.06 12.02 1.39
C LEU A 121 -0.90 12.79 0.74
N GLY A 122 0.34 12.39 1.04
CA GLY A 122 1.56 12.97 0.48
C GLY A 122 2.06 14.22 1.21
N LYS A 123 1.44 14.60 2.33
CA LYS A 123 1.88 15.70 3.18
C LYS A 123 2.35 15.16 4.53
N ARG A 124 3.49 15.64 5.05
CA ARG A 124 3.88 15.32 6.43
C ARG A 124 2.83 15.88 7.39
N HIS A 125 2.25 15.02 8.20
CA HIS A 125 1.15 15.41 9.07
C HIS A 125 1.02 14.41 10.21
N ARG A 126 0.83 14.90 11.44
CA ARG A 126 0.34 14.09 12.56
C ARG A 126 -0.41 14.96 13.57
N ILE A 127 -1.61 14.54 13.96
CA ILE A 127 -2.50 15.31 14.85
C ILE A 127 -2.01 15.27 16.32
N ASP A 128 -1.50 14.12 16.75
CA ASP A 128 -1.31 13.79 18.17
C ASP A 128 0.16 13.63 18.59
N GLY A 129 1.11 14.02 17.75
CA GLY A 129 2.53 13.80 18.02
C GLY A 129 3.45 14.33 16.93
N PRO A 130 4.76 14.04 17.03
CA PRO A 130 5.70 14.44 15.99
C PRO A 130 5.42 13.66 14.71
N ALA A 131 5.41 14.39 13.59
CA ALA A 131 5.30 13.79 12.28
C ALA A 131 6.63 13.17 11.81
N VAL A 132 7.76 13.55 12.40
CA VAL A 132 9.07 12.96 12.11
C VAL A 132 9.80 12.69 13.42
N THR A 133 10.30 11.47 13.59
CA THR A 133 11.19 11.11 14.70
C THR A 133 12.49 10.56 14.12
N ILE A 134 13.61 11.21 14.46
CA ILE A 134 14.96 10.83 14.01
C ILE A 134 15.86 10.75 15.25
N GLY A 135 16.18 9.54 15.69
CA GLY A 135 16.83 9.33 16.99
C GLY A 135 15.99 9.95 18.12
N ASN A 136 16.55 10.95 18.83
CA ASN A 136 15.82 11.72 19.86
C ASN A 136 15.15 12.99 19.32
N LYS A 137 15.43 13.39 18.08
CA LYS A 137 14.83 14.58 17.48
C LYS A 137 13.40 14.29 17.06
N GLN A 138 12.48 15.15 17.46
CA GLN A 138 11.06 15.07 17.12
C GLN A 138 10.65 16.35 16.41
N CYS A 139 9.95 16.25 15.28
CA CYS A 139 9.48 17.39 14.51
C CYS A 139 7.98 17.28 14.18
N TRP A 140 7.25 18.37 14.34
CA TRP A 140 5.82 18.48 14.09
C TRP A 140 5.56 19.14 12.74
N PHE A 141 4.60 18.58 12.02
CA PHE A 141 4.11 19.10 10.76
C PHE A 141 2.58 18.99 10.74
N GLU A 142 1.91 20.00 10.19
CA GLU A 142 0.47 20.01 9.96
C GLU A 142 0.22 20.39 8.51
N GLU A 143 -0.49 19.53 7.78
CA GLU A 143 -0.79 19.71 6.35
C GLU A 143 0.44 19.93 5.45
N GLY A 144 1.60 19.41 5.86
CA GLY A 144 2.89 19.58 5.19
C GLY A 144 3.69 20.78 5.68
N GLU A 145 3.10 21.67 6.47
CA GLU A 145 3.74 22.86 7.00
C GLU A 145 4.51 22.55 8.27
N PHE A 146 5.77 22.99 8.31
CA PHE A 146 6.63 22.83 9.47
C PHE A 146 6.13 23.66 10.65
N GLN A 147 6.05 23.03 11.82
CA GLN A 147 5.64 23.73 13.05
C GLN A 147 6.85 23.99 13.96
N LYS A 148 7.53 22.92 14.40
CA LYS A 148 8.67 22.98 15.31
C LYS A 148 9.44 21.66 15.35
N CYS A 149 10.64 21.68 15.93
CA CYS A 149 11.34 20.48 16.39
C CYS A 149 11.81 20.63 17.83
N ILE A 150 11.90 19.50 18.55
CA ILE A 150 12.56 19.38 19.86
C ILE A 150 13.55 18.20 19.84
N VAL A 151 14.41 18.13 20.86
CA VAL A 151 15.44 17.10 21.08
C VAL A 151 15.37 16.63 22.53
#